data_AF-A0A3A4WLJ1-F1
#
_entry.id   AF-A0A3A4WLJ1-F1
#
_cell.length_a   1.000
_cell.length_b   1.000
_cell.length_c   1.000
_cell.angle_alpha   90.00
_cell.angle_beta   90.00
_cell.angle_gamma   90.00
#
_symmetry.space_group_name_H-M   'P 1'
#
loop_
_entity.id
_entity.type
_entity.pdbx_description
1 polymer ?
#
loop_
_entity_poly.entity_id
_entity_poly.type
_entity_poly.pdbx_seq_one_letter_code
_entity_poly.pdbx_strand_id
1 'polypeptide(L)'
;MNAAASVKKQYAVNGLKPKAKNLAEAIILQSLEDLWNPEGRSASRKFFRGNGFKICAEVAGLDTLEQFRVLHLIGGRSNGRNTRIH
;
A
#
# COMPACT_ATOMS: atom_id res chain seq x y z
N MET A 1 21.53 -32.83 -11.47
CA MET A 1 21.47 -31.65 -10.58
C MET A 1 20.35 -30.72 -11.02
N ASN A 2 19.17 -30.91 -10.41
CA ASN A 2 18.07 -29.98 -10.08
C ASN A 2 17.66 -28.83 -11.03
N ALA A 3 16.86 -29.14 -12.05
CA ALA A 3 15.89 -28.20 -12.63
C ALA A 3 14.67 -27.95 -11.70
N ALA A 4 14.39 -28.86 -10.76
CA ALA A 4 13.26 -28.80 -9.83
C ALA A 4 13.41 -27.73 -8.71
N ALA A 5 14.61 -27.18 -8.50
CA ALA A 5 14.85 -26.14 -7.50
C ALA A 5 14.49 -24.73 -8.02
N SER A 6 14.52 -24.51 -9.34
CA SER A 6 14.21 -23.20 -9.93
C SER A 6 12.71 -22.91 -9.97
N VAL A 7 11.90 -23.96 -10.13
CA VAL A 7 10.43 -23.86 -10.28
C VAL A 7 9.73 -23.50 -8.96
N LYS A 8 10.30 -23.86 -7.79
CA LYS A 8 9.66 -23.62 -6.49
C LYS A 8 9.62 -22.16 -6.04
N LYS A 9 10.44 -21.27 -6.63
CA LYS A 9 10.46 -19.85 -6.26
C LYS A 9 9.36 -19.04 -6.95
N GLN A 10 8.82 -19.54 -8.07
CA GLN A 10 7.90 -18.81 -8.93
C GLN A 10 6.42 -18.94 -8.50
N TYR A 11 6.09 -19.97 -7.72
CA TYR A 11 4.73 -20.20 -7.20
C TYR A 11 4.41 -19.51 -5.87
N ALA A 12 5.40 -18.92 -5.19
CA ALA A 12 5.15 -18.24 -3.92
C ALA A 12 4.41 -16.89 -4.10
N VAL A 13 4.50 -16.28 -5.28
CA VAL A 13 3.94 -14.94 -5.54
C VAL A 13 2.56 -15.01 -6.22
N ASN A 14 2.25 -16.11 -6.92
CA ASN A 14 1.01 -16.26 -7.70
C ASN A 14 -0.14 -16.98 -6.94
N GLY A 15 0.02 -17.27 -5.64
CA GLY A 15 -0.85 -18.18 -4.89
C GLY A 15 -1.47 -17.61 -3.61
N LEU A 16 -1.52 -16.29 -3.43
CA LEU A 16 -2.25 -15.69 -2.31
C LEU A 16 -3.74 -15.96 -2.49
N LYS A 17 -4.33 -16.72 -1.56
CA LYS A 17 -5.76 -17.05 -1.56
C LYS A 17 -6.57 -15.76 -1.72
N PRO A 18 -7.61 -15.72 -2.57
CA PRO A 18 -8.38 -14.50 -2.85
C PRO A 18 -8.88 -13.78 -1.59
N LYS A 19 -9.10 -14.52 -0.50
CA LYS A 19 -9.46 -13.97 0.81
C LYS A 19 -8.41 -13.01 1.41
N ALA A 20 -7.12 -13.32 1.29
CA ALA A 20 -6.05 -12.47 1.83
C ALA A 20 -5.87 -11.20 1.00
N LYS A 21 -5.98 -11.33 -0.33
CA LYS A 21 -6.00 -10.20 -1.26
C LYS A 21 -7.14 -9.24 -0.93
N ASN A 22 -8.38 -9.74 -0.86
CA ASN A 22 -9.55 -8.92 -0.56
C ASN A 22 -9.45 -8.25 0.82
N LEU A 23 -8.89 -8.93 1.82
CA LEU A 23 -8.66 -8.34 3.13
C LEU A 23 -7.65 -7.19 3.06
N ALA A 24 -6.55 -7.37 2.34
CA ALA A 24 -5.55 -6.32 2.18
C ALA A 24 -6.11 -5.10 1.43
N GLU A 25 -6.89 -5.32 0.38
CA GLU A 25 -7.62 -4.27 -0.33
C GLU A 25 -8.57 -3.53 0.61
N ALA A 26 -9.37 -4.25 1.41
CA ALA A 26 -10.28 -3.66 2.38
C ALA A 26 -9.55 -2.82 3.44
N ILE A 27 -8.40 -3.28 3.94
CA ILE A 27 -7.58 -2.53 4.90
C ILE A 27 -7.06 -1.23 4.27
N ILE A 28 -6.58 -1.28 3.02
CA ILE A 28 -6.10 -0.09 2.30
C ILE A 28 -7.25 0.91 2.10
N LEU A 29 -8.43 0.44 1.67
CA LEU A 29 -9.60 1.28 1.44
C LEU A 29 -10.14 1.90 2.74
N GLN A 30 -10.25 1.12 3.82
CA GLN A 30 -10.63 1.64 5.14
C GLN A 30 -9.64 2.70 5.61
N SER A 31 -8.33 2.43 5.46
CA SER A 31 -7.29 3.39 5.84
C SER A 31 -7.37 4.67 5.03
N LEU A 32 -7.74 4.59 3.75
CA LEU A 32 -8.01 5.77 2.91
C LEU A 32 -9.18 6.57 3.46
N GLU A 33 -10.33 5.94 3.70
CA GLU A 33 -11.52 6.59 4.26
C GLU A 33 -11.24 7.27 5.60
N ASP A 34 -10.51 6.58 6.49
CA ASP A 34 -10.13 7.06 7.80
C ASP A 34 -9.23 8.31 7.75
N LEU A 35 -8.62 8.65 6.60
CA LEU A 35 -7.91 9.93 6.45
C LEU A 35 -8.86 11.13 6.54
N TRP A 36 -10.13 10.98 6.19
CA TRP A 36 -11.13 12.03 6.33
C TRP A 36 -11.70 12.11 7.75
N ASN A 37 -11.67 11.02 8.52
CA ASN A 37 -12.08 10.99 9.93
C ASN A 37 -10.95 11.52 10.85
N PRO A 38 -11.16 12.60 11.64
CA PRO A 38 -10.15 13.11 12.57
C PRO A 38 -9.56 12.08 13.53
N GLU A 39 -10.38 11.12 13.98
CA GLU A 39 -9.97 10.09 14.96
C GLU A 39 -9.04 9.04 14.34
N GLY A 40 -9.34 8.60 13.10
CA GLY A 40 -8.57 7.60 12.37
C GLY A 40 -7.37 8.16 11.59
N ARG A 41 -7.39 9.46 11.25
CA ARG A 41 -6.41 10.09 10.35
C ARG A 41 -4.96 9.89 10.75
N SER A 42 -4.65 9.97 12.05
CA SER A 42 -3.27 9.82 12.53
C SER A 42 -2.76 8.38 12.35
N ALA A 43 -3.60 7.39 12.66
CA ALA A 43 -3.30 5.98 12.50
C ALA A 43 -3.15 5.62 11.01
N SER A 44 -4.05 6.10 10.16
CA SER A 44 -3.97 5.87 8.71
C SER A 44 -2.72 6.50 8.08
N ARG A 45 -2.35 7.71 8.49
CA ARG A 45 -1.07 8.32 8.06
C ARG A 45 0.13 7.47 8.46
N LYS A 46 0.11 6.89 9.66
CA LYS A 46 1.16 5.98 10.14
C LYS A 46 1.18 4.68 9.33
N PHE A 47 0.02 4.13 9.00
CA PHE A 47 -0.12 2.95 8.15
C PHE A 47 0.50 3.17 6.76
N PHE A 48 0.11 4.24 6.05
CA PHE A 48 0.61 4.53 4.69
C PHE A 48 2.12 4.83 4.64
N ARG A 49 2.68 5.38 5.73
CA ARG A 49 4.15 5.63 5.83
C ARG A 49 4.93 4.42 6.32
N GLY A 50 4.26 3.38 6.80
CA GLY A 50 4.87 2.23 7.46
C GLY A 50 4.89 0.97 6.60
N ASN A 51 5.47 -0.08 7.17
CA ASN A 51 5.53 -1.41 6.53
C ASN A 51 4.14 -2.03 6.34
N GLY A 52 3.13 -1.61 7.12
CA GLY A 52 1.77 -2.12 7.00
C GLY A 52 1.19 -1.90 5.60
N PHE A 53 1.36 -0.70 5.04
CA PHE A 53 0.93 -0.41 3.67
C PHE A 53 1.70 -1.23 2.64
N LYS A 54 3.03 -1.33 2.76
CA LYS A 54 3.85 -2.12 1.85
C LYS A 54 3.40 -3.59 1.78
N ILE A 55 3.14 -4.20 2.93
CA ILE A 55 2.68 -5.59 3.03
C ILE A 55 1.28 -5.74 2.42
N CYS A 56 0.35 -4.85 2.77
CA CYS A 56 -1.01 -4.91 2.21
C CYS A 56 -0.99 -4.67 0.70
N ALA A 57 -0.16 -3.77 0.20
CA ALA A 57 -0.04 -3.48 -1.21
C ALA A 57 0.51 -4.67 -1.99
N GLU A 58 1.56 -5.34 -1.48
CA GLU A 58 2.09 -6.56 -2.07
C GLU A 58 1.03 -7.68 -2.10
N VAL A 59 0.27 -7.85 -1.01
CA VAL A 59 -0.81 -8.85 -0.92
C VAL A 59 -2.01 -8.51 -1.82
N ALA A 60 -2.34 -7.22 -1.96
CA ALA A 60 -3.36 -6.72 -2.87
C ALA A 60 -2.93 -6.86 -4.34
N GLY A 61 -1.65 -7.10 -4.61
CA GLY A 61 -1.09 -7.17 -5.95
C GLY A 61 -0.88 -5.79 -6.58
N LEU A 62 -0.72 -4.74 -5.77
CA LEU A 62 -0.39 -3.40 -6.24
C LEU A 62 1.10 -3.33 -6.60
N ASP A 63 1.39 -2.90 -7.81
CA ASP A 63 2.76 -2.65 -8.25
C ASP A 63 3.34 -1.37 -7.61
N THR A 64 4.64 -1.14 -7.80
CA THR A 64 5.33 0.04 -7.23
C THR A 64 4.74 1.37 -7.70
N LEU A 65 4.26 1.44 -8.95
CA LEU A 65 3.68 2.64 -9.53
C LEU A 65 2.30 2.92 -8.93
N GLU A 66 1.48 1.90 -8.74
CA GLU A 66 0.18 1.97 -8.09
C GLU A 66 0.31 2.36 -6.62
N GLN A 67 1.26 1.77 -5.90
CA GLN A 67 1.60 2.18 -4.53
C GLN A 67 1.98 3.65 -4.47
N PHE A 68 2.81 4.13 -5.41
CA PHE A 68 3.19 5.53 -5.49
C PHE A 68 1.98 6.44 -5.77
N ARG A 69 1.06 6.03 -6.64
CA ARG A 69 -0.18 6.78 -6.92
C ARG A 69 -1.05 6.92 -5.67
N VAL A 70 -1.21 5.85 -4.90
CA VAL A 70 -1.94 5.89 -3.62
C VAL A 70 -1.27 6.86 -2.64
N LEU A 71 0.06 6.78 -2.50
CA LEU A 71 0.81 7.71 -1.65
C LEU A 71 0.72 9.17 -2.12
N HIS A 72 0.63 9.39 -3.43
CA HIS A 72 0.45 10.72 -4.00
C HIS A 72 -0.95 11.29 -3.68
N LEU A 73 -1.99 10.47 -3.85
CA LEU A 73 -3.39 10.79 -3.54
C LEU A 73 -3.58 11.30 -2.10
N ILE A 74 -2.89 10.70 -1.14
CA ILE A 74 -3.00 11.06 0.28
C ILE A 74 -2.13 12.26 0.70
N GLY A 75 -1.55 12.98 -0.27
CA GLY A 75 -0.70 14.15 -0.04
C GLY A 75 0.80 13.88 -0.20
N GLY A 76 1.18 12.99 -1.11
CA GLY A 76 2.58 12.64 -1.39
C GLY A 76 3.39 13.89 -1.70
N ARG A 77 4.42 14.13 -0.87
CA ARG A 77 5.28 15.33 -0.83
C ARG A 77 4.57 16.57 -1.35
N SER A 78 3.97 17.33 -0.44
CA SER A 78 3.78 18.76 -0.62
C SER A 78 5.13 19.35 -1.03
N ASN A 79 5.38 19.43 -2.34
CA ASN A 79 6.44 20.26 -2.87
C ASN A 79 6.07 21.66 -2.44
N GLY A 80 6.85 22.21 -1.51
CA GLY A 80 6.73 23.57 -1.04
C GLY A 80 6.75 24.52 -2.24
N ARG A 81 5.56 24.97 -2.64
CA ARG A 81 5.33 26.18 -3.41
C ARG A 81 4.07 26.83 -2.88
N ASN A 82 4.13 27.29 -1.64
CA ASN A 82 3.24 28.33 -1.18
C ASN A 82 3.95 29.20 -0.14
N THR A 83 5.05 29.83 -0.54
CA THR A 83 5.42 31.12 0.02
C THR A 83 4.36 32.11 -0.45
N ARG A 84 3.25 32.21 0.28
CA ARG A 84 2.47 33.45 0.31
C ARG A 84 3.39 34.48 0.94
N ILE A 85 4.01 35.29 0.08
CA ILE A 85 4.64 36.53 0.50
C ILE A 85 3.49 37.44 0.93
N HIS A 86 3.46 37.78 2.21
CA HIS A 86 2.59 38.81 2.77
C HIS A 86 3.21 40.18 2.51
#